data_AF-A0A4Z1C5E5-F1
#
_entry.id   AF-A0A4Z1C5E5-F1
#
_cell.length_a   1.000
_cell.length_b   1.000
_cell.length_c   1.000
_cell.angle_alpha   90.00
_cell.angle_beta   90.00
_cell.angle_gamma   90.00
#
_symmetry.space_group_name_H-M   'P 1'
#
loop_
_entity.id
_entity.type
_entity.pdbx_description
1 polymer ?
#
loop_
_entity_poly.entity_id
_entity_poly.type
_entity_poly.pdbx_seq_one_letter_code
_entity_poly.pdbx_strand_id
1 'polypeptide(L)' 'ITDTENFHALQAANGSFSAGEGGPLALDPNGTPGEDTLTWALPLWLWDDQDGDGTLEQPSALATFGVYRGNDRVFYWQER' A
#
# COMPACT_ATOMS: atom_id res chain seq x y z
N ILE A 1 -1.00 -13.19 2.84
CA ILE A 1 -1.30 -11.75 2.71
C ILE A 1 -2.78 -11.56 2.87
N THR A 2 -3.19 -10.57 3.63
CA THR A 2 -4.57 -10.09 3.71
C THR A 2 -4.58 -8.63 3.33
N ASP A 3 -5.46 -8.30 2.38
CA ASP A 3 -5.66 -6.96 1.84
C ASP A 3 -7.11 -6.84 1.36
N THR A 4 -7.66 -5.63 1.37
CA THR A 4 -8.98 -5.38 0.81
C THR A 4 -8.78 -4.75 -0.55
N GLU A 5 -9.10 -5.45 -1.65
CA GLU A 5 -8.92 -4.98 -3.03
C GLU A 5 -9.95 -3.90 -3.43
N ASN A 6 -10.03 -2.82 -2.65
CA ASN A 6 -11.04 -1.77 -2.86
C ASN A 6 -10.61 -0.76 -3.92
N PHE A 7 -9.33 -0.36 -3.92
CA PHE A 7 -8.78 0.67 -4.80
C PHE A 7 -7.74 0.13 -5.79
N HIS A 8 -7.44 -1.17 -5.72
CA HIS A 8 -6.50 -1.85 -6.59
C HIS A 8 -6.91 -3.32 -6.84
N ALA A 9 -6.18 -3.99 -7.73
CA ALA A 9 -6.18 -5.44 -7.88
C ALA A 9 -4.79 -6.00 -7.61
N LEU A 10 -4.72 -7.16 -6.95
CA LEU A 10 -3.49 -7.93 -6.78
C LEU A 10 -3.22 -8.75 -8.04
N GLN A 11 -2.02 -8.59 -8.59
CA GLN A 11 -1.55 -9.42 -9.69
C GLN A 11 -1.20 -10.83 -9.18
N ALA A 12 -1.57 -11.87 -9.94
CA ALA A 12 -1.39 -13.26 -9.51
C ALA A 12 0.09 -13.59 -9.22
N ALA A 13 0.34 -14.26 -8.09
CA ALA A 13 1.64 -14.61 -7.50
C ALA A 13 2.40 -13.50 -6.74
N ASN A 14 1.90 -12.27 -6.72
CA ASN A 14 2.56 -11.19 -5.98
C ASN A 14 2.35 -11.30 -4.47
N GLY A 15 3.40 -10.96 -3.71
CA GLY A 15 3.37 -10.94 -2.25
C GLY A 15 3.31 -12.31 -1.56
N SER A 16 3.43 -13.42 -2.29
CA SER A 16 3.70 -14.72 -1.68
C SER A 16 5.16 -14.81 -1.25
N PHE A 17 5.40 -15.18 0.01
CA PHE A 17 6.74 -15.43 0.54
C PHE A 17 7.02 -16.93 0.50
N SER A 18 8.18 -17.30 -0.07
CA SER A 18 8.70 -18.66 -0.04
C SER A 18 10.11 -18.63 0.53
N ALA A 19 10.35 -19.35 1.63
CA ALA A 19 11.64 -19.39 2.32
C ALA A 19 12.23 -18.01 2.70
N GLY A 20 11.37 -17.03 3.01
CA GLY A 20 11.79 -15.67 3.38
C GLY A 20 12.05 -14.75 2.18
N GLU A 21 12.00 -15.26 0.96
CA GLU A 21 12.06 -14.45 -0.26
C GLU A 21 10.66 -14.27 -0.83
N GLY A 22 10.24 -13.02 -1.00
CA GLY A 22 9.01 -12.64 -1.68
C GLY A 22 9.31 -12.09 -3.07
N GLY A 23 8.53 -12.51 -4.07
CA GLY A 23 8.54 -11.83 -5.37
C GLY A 23 8.07 -10.37 -5.25
N PRO A 24 8.34 -9.52 -6.24
CA PRO A 24 7.93 -8.12 -6.20
C PRO A 24 6.42 -8.01 -6.02
N LEU A 25 5.99 -7.28 -5.00
CA LEU A 25 4.59 -6.93 -4.82
C LEU A 25 4.22 -5.82 -5.83
N ALA A 26 3.25 -6.08 -6.68
CA ALA A 26 2.65 -5.05 -7.53
C ALA A 26 1.15 -4.93 -7.23
N LEU A 27 0.72 -3.69 -6.98
CA LEU A 27 -0.66 -3.29 -6.80
C LEU A 27 -1.09 -2.54 -8.07
N ASP A 28 -2.18 -2.97 -8.71
CA ASP A 28 -2.67 -2.35 -9.94
C ASP A 28 -3.89 -1.45 -9.63
N PRO A 29 -3.76 -0.11 -9.68
CA PRO A 29 -4.83 0.80 -9.30
C PRO A 29 -6.06 0.63 -10.21
N ASN A 30 -7.26 0.58 -9.62
CA ASN A 30 -8.50 0.45 -10.38
C ASN A 30 -9.07 1.79 -10.90
N GLY A 31 -8.33 2.89 -10.69
CA GLY A 31 -8.71 4.25 -11.10
C GLY A 31 -9.52 5.04 -10.07
N THR A 32 -9.79 4.47 -8.89
CA THR A 32 -10.44 5.19 -7.79
C THR A 32 -9.42 5.67 -6.75
N PRO A 33 -9.60 6.89 -6.20
CA PRO A 33 -8.76 7.37 -5.11
C PRO A 33 -9.16 6.68 -3.80
N GLY A 34 -8.18 6.42 -2.93
CA GLY A 34 -8.40 5.78 -1.64
C GLY A 34 -7.12 5.21 -1.04
N GLU A 35 -7.29 4.42 0.01
CA GLU A 35 -6.19 3.76 0.72
C GLU A 35 -6.53 2.29 0.94
N ASP A 36 -5.55 1.42 0.71
CA ASP A 36 -5.63 0.01 1.06
C ASP A 36 -4.46 -0.36 1.99
N THR A 37 -4.74 -1.21 2.98
CA THR A 37 -3.76 -1.67 3.96
C THR A 37 -3.46 -3.14 3.74
N LEU A 38 -2.19 -3.40 3.48
CA LEU A 38 -1.66 -4.73 3.28
C LEU A 38 -1.09 -5.28 4.59
N THR A 39 -1.43 -6.52 4.95
CA THR A 39 -0.81 -7.24 6.06
C THR A 39 -0.23 -8.57 5.60
N TRP A 40 1.01 -8.86 6.00
CA TRP A 40 1.69 -10.10 5.66
C TRP A 40 1.51 -11.15 6.76
N ALA A 41 0.88 -12.28 6.41
CA ALA A 41 0.80 -13.45 7.27
C ALA A 41 2.15 -14.20 7.24
N LEU A 42 3.09 -13.76 8.07
CA LEU A 42 4.44 -14.31 8.19
C LEU A 42 4.63 -15.00 9.56
N PRO A 43 5.58 -15.96 9.67
CA PRO A 43 5.99 -16.51 10.94
C PRO A 43 6.54 -15.44 11.91
N LEU A 44 6.41 -15.68 13.21
CA LEU A 44 6.78 -14.73 14.28
C LEU A 44 8.24 -14.24 14.20
N TRP A 45 9.17 -15.03 13.67
CA TRP A 45 10.58 -14.62 13.56
C TRP A 45 10.83 -13.53 12.51
N LEU A 46 9.84 -13.21 11.68
CA LEU A 46 9.84 -12.09 10.73
C LEU A 46 9.06 -10.88 11.24
N TRP A 47 8.52 -10.95 12.46
CA TRP A 47 7.85 -9.82 13.09
C TRP A 47 8.92 -8.94 13.77
N ASP A 48 8.64 -7.65 13.87
CA ASP A 48 9.56 -6.67 14.43
C ASP A 48 8.80 -5.68 15.30
N ASP A 49 9.50 -5.05 16.24
CA ASP A 49 8.96 -4.00 17.11
C ASP A 49 9.10 -2.65 16.39
N GLN A 50 8.09 -2.31 15.59
CA GLN A 50 8.15 -1.17 14.68
C GLN A 50 8.02 0.17 15.42
N ASP A 51 7.34 0.19 16.57
CA ASP A 51 7.05 1.40 17.34
C ASP A 51 7.87 1.52 18.64
N GLY A 52 8.62 0.48 19.00
CA GLY A 52 9.53 0.45 20.14
C GLY A 52 8.84 0.20 21.47
N ASP A 53 7.63 -0.38 21.48
CA ASP A 53 6.84 -0.62 22.69
C ASP A 53 7.18 -1.95 23.40
N GLY A 54 8.05 -2.77 22.79
CA GLY A 54 8.46 -4.08 23.30
C GLY A 54 7.56 -5.24 22.90
N THR A 55 6.54 -4.98 22.07
CA THR A 55 5.69 -5.97 21.41
C THR A 55 6.25 -6.24 20.01
N LEU A 56 5.91 -7.39 19.44
CA LEU A 56 6.23 -7.68 18.03
C LEU A 56 4.97 -7.47 17.21
N GLU A 57 5.07 -6.70 16.13
CA GLU A 57 3.97 -6.44 15.21
C GLU A 57 4.13 -7.23 13.91
N GLN A 58 3.00 -7.62 13.33
CA GLN A 58 3.01 -8.10 11.96
C GLN A 58 3.42 -6.97 11.02
N PRO A 59 4.31 -7.27 10.05
CA PRO A 59 4.59 -6.33 8.98
C PRO A 59 3.30 -5.94 8.26
N SER A 60 3.16 -4.64 8.01
CA SER A 60 2.06 -4.07 7.24
C SER A 60 2.54 -2.90 6.39
N ALA A 61 1.80 -2.57 5.34
CA ALA A 61 2.08 -1.45 4.47
C ALA A 61 0.79 -0.74 4.07
N LEU A 62 0.86 0.58 3.95
CA LEU A 62 -0.23 1.43 3.49
C LEU A 62 0.01 1.83 2.04
N ALA A 63 -0.94 1.53 1.17
CA ALA A 63 -0.95 1.97 -0.22
C ALA A 63 -2.00 3.06 -0.41
N THR A 64 -1.56 4.26 -0.81
CA THR A 64 -2.46 5.39 -1.11
C THR A 64 -2.57 5.57 -2.62
N PHE A 65 -3.80 5.51 -3.12
CA PHE A 65 -4.16 5.75 -4.51
C PHE A 65 -4.86 7.10 -4.62
N GLY A 66 -4.54 7.85 -5.67
CA GLY A 66 -5.12 9.16 -5.90
C GLY A 66 -5.23 9.46 -7.38
N VAL A 67 -6.29 10.16 -7.78
CA VAL A 67 -6.34 10.78 -9.10
C VAL A 67 -5.41 11.98 -9.06
N TYR A 68 -4.20 11.82 -9.61
CA TYR A 68 -3.33 12.97 -9.87
C TYR A 68 -4.01 13.85 -10.93
N ARG A 69 -4.80 14.84 -10.49
CA ARG A 69 -5.26 15.92 -11.37
C ARG A 69 -4.08 16.84 -11.62
N GLY A 70 -3.24 16.44 -12.57
CA GLY A 70 -2.19 17.30 -13.09
C GLY A 70 -2.81 18.62 -13.55
N ASN A 71 -2.37 19.71 -12.91
CA ASN A 71 -2.53 21.09 -13.36
C ASN A 71 -3.98 21.62 -13.38
N ASP A 72 -4.48 22.14 -12.26
CA ASP A 72 -5.47 23.23 -12.34
C ASP A 72 -4.72 24.52 -12.71
N ARG A 73 -4.65 24.83 -13.99
CA ARG A 73 -4.02 26.06 -14.50
C ARG A 73 -5.01 27.21 -14.34
N VAL A 74 -5.00 27.90 -13.20
CA VAL A 74 -5.62 29.22 -13.08
C VAL A 74 -4.66 30.26 -13.68
N PHE A 75 -4.88 30.65 -14.95
CA PHE A 75 -4.00 31.59 -15.67
C PHE A 75 -4.36 33.08 -15.55
N TYR A 76 -5.41 33.45 -14.80
CA TYR A 76 -5.63 34.86 -14.50
C TYR A 76 -6.50 35.03 -13.25
N TRP A 77 -5.98 35.71 -12.24
CA TRP A 77 -6.82 36.44 -11.28
C TRP A 77 -6.58 37.93 -11.53
N GLN A 78 -7.65 38.67 -11.75
CA GLN A 78 -7.62 40.13 -11.72
C GLN A 78 -8.07 40.55 -10.33
N GLU A 79 -7.20 41.20 -9.56
CA GLU A 79 -7.63 41.93 -8.37
C GLU A 79 -8.49 43.13 -8.80
N ARG A 80 -9.56 43.38 -8.03
CA ARG A 80 -10.32 44.63 -8.07
C ARG A 80 -10.14 45.37 -6.76
#